data_AF-A0A6N1X5R7-F1
#
_entry.id   AF-A0A6N1X5R7-F1
#
_cell.length_a   1.000
_cell.length_b   1.000
_cell.length_c   1.000
_cell.angle_alpha   90.00
_cell.angle_beta   90.00
_cell.angle_gamma   90.00
#
_symmetry.space_group_name_H-M   'P 1'
#
loop_
_entity.id
_entity.type
_entity.pdbx_description
1 polymer ?
#
loop_
_entity_poly.entity_id
_entity_poly.type
_entity_poly.pdbx_seq_one_letter_code
_entity_poly.pdbx_strand_id
1 'polypeptide(L)'
;MGASTQNLLALLGRILLALLFIPAGVGKLTGFAGTVGYAASAGMPLPQIAVAIALLVELFGGLALLLGWQTRWAAFALALFTLVASFFFHKFWGLPADQATMQQMLFYKNLAAAGGLLAFAAFGPGGYSLDARRPLVPAVR
;
A
#
# COMPACT_ATOMS: atom_id res chain seq x y z
N MET A 1 -0.30 -25.52 9.06
CA MET A 1 -1.29 -24.64 9.72
C MET A 1 -2.67 -25.03 9.18
N GLY A 2 -3.72 -25.08 10.02
CA GLY A 2 -5.06 -25.40 9.52
C GLY A 2 -5.59 -24.33 8.55
N ALA A 3 -6.43 -24.73 7.59
CA ALA A 3 -6.96 -23.81 6.56
C ALA A 3 -7.70 -22.60 7.17
N SER A 4 -8.48 -22.82 8.23
CA SER A 4 -9.18 -21.74 8.95
C SER A 4 -8.20 -20.73 9.56
N THR A 5 -7.14 -21.21 10.23
CA THR A 5 -6.10 -20.36 10.82
C THR A 5 -5.36 -19.56 9.74
N GLN A 6 -5.02 -20.19 8.60
CA GLN A 6 -4.38 -19.50 7.48
C GLN A 6 -5.25 -18.37 6.92
N ASN A 7 -6.55 -18.64 6.74
CA ASN A 7 -7.49 -17.65 6.24
C ASN A 7 -7.67 -16.47 7.21
N LEU A 8 -7.68 -16.75 8.52
CA LEU A 8 -7.75 -15.72 9.55
C LEU A 8 -6.49 -14.85 9.56
N LEU A 9 -5.29 -15.45 9.56
CA LEU A 9 -4.04 -14.69 9.55
C LEU A 9 -3.89 -13.87 8.26
N ALA A 10 -4.32 -14.40 7.11
CA ALA A 10 -4.33 -13.66 5.85
C ALA A 10 -5.29 -12.45 5.89
N LEU A 11 -6.48 -12.59 6.50
CA LEU A 11 -7.40 -11.48 6.71
C LEU A 11 -6.79 -10.40 7.62
N LEU A 12 -6.21 -10.80 8.76
CA LEU A 12 -5.57 -9.88 9.69
C LEU A 12 -4.40 -9.14 9.03
N GLY A 13 -3.57 -9.85 8.25
CA GLY A 13 -2.48 -9.23 7.49
C GLY A 13 -2.98 -8.17 6.50
N ARG A 14 -4.07 -8.44 5.78
CA ARG A 14 -4.69 -7.47 4.87
C ARG A 14 -5.26 -6.26 5.61
N ILE A 15 -5.90 -6.46 6.76
CA ILE A 15 -6.39 -5.36 7.61
C ILE A 15 -5.23 -4.47 8.06
N LEU A 16 -4.18 -5.05 8.63
CA LEU A 16 -3.03 -4.31 9.15
C LEU A 16 -2.30 -3.52 8.05
N LEU A 17 -2.11 -4.12 6.87
CA LEU A 17 -1.52 -3.41 5.74
C LEU A 17 -2.44 -2.32 5.19
N ALA A 18 -3.75 -2.59 5.06
CA ALA A 18 -4.72 -1.61 4.58
C ALA A 18 -4.84 -0.38 5.50
N LEU A 19 -4.62 -0.54 6.81
CA LEU A 19 -4.57 0.57 7.77
C LEU A 19 -3.45 1.58 7.48
N LEU A 20 -2.41 1.21 6.72
CA LEU A 20 -1.41 2.17 6.25
C LEU A 20 -1.97 3.09 5.15
N PHE A 21 -2.78 2.52 4.25
CA PHE A 21 -3.15 3.16 2.98
C PHE A 21 -4.49 3.87 3.04
N ILE A 22 -5.52 3.26 3.62
CA ILE A 22 -6.87 3.84 3.62
C ILE A 22 -6.89 5.21 4.34
N PRO A 23 -6.34 5.35 5.56
CA PRO A 23 -6.29 6.65 6.23
C PRO A 23 -5.44 7.67 5.46
N ALA A 24 -4.33 7.24 4.84
CA ALA A 24 -3.50 8.11 4.01
C ALA A 24 -4.25 8.64 2.80
N GLY A 25 -4.98 7.77 2.09
CA GLY A 25 -5.83 8.14 0.95
C GLY A 25 -6.97 9.07 1.35
N VAL A 26 -7.64 8.80 2.48
CA VAL A 26 -8.67 9.72 3.03
C VAL A 26 -8.08 11.08 3.37
N GLY A 27 -6.89 11.12 3.99
CA GLY A 27 -6.19 12.36 4.28
C GLY A 27 -5.84 13.15 3.02
N LYS A 28 -5.47 12.48 1.93
CA LYS A 28 -5.26 13.12 0.63
C LYS A 28 -6.57 13.62 0.00
N LEU A 29 -7.70 12.97 0.28
CA LEU A 29 -9.01 13.36 -0.25
C LEU A 29 -9.51 14.64 0.42
N THR A 30 -9.38 14.71 1.75
CA THR A 30 -9.84 15.87 2.54
C THR A 30 -8.81 17.00 2.58
N GLY A 31 -7.53 16.69 2.39
CA GLY A 31 -6.39 17.61 2.49
C GLY A 31 -5.56 17.69 1.21
N PHE A 32 -6.19 17.62 0.04
CA PHE A 32 -5.50 17.51 -1.26
C PHE A 32 -4.48 18.65 -1.48
N ALA A 33 -4.91 19.90 -1.37
CA ALA A 33 -4.05 21.06 -1.62
C ALA A 33 -2.82 21.11 -0.71
N GLY A 34 -2.98 20.76 0.57
CA GLY A 34 -1.85 20.67 1.52
C GLY A 34 -0.86 19.56 1.14
N THR A 35 -1.37 18.41 0.72
CA THR A 35 -0.53 17.29 0.26
C THR A 35 0.23 17.67 -1.03
N VAL A 36 -0.40 18.39 -1.96
CA VAL A 36 0.25 18.92 -3.17
C VAL A 36 1.39 19.86 -2.79
N GLY A 37 1.17 20.77 -1.84
CA GLY A 37 2.23 21.66 -1.34
C GLY A 37 3.41 20.89 -0.73
N TYR A 38 3.13 19.87 0.07
CA TYR A 38 4.17 19.01 0.63
C TYR A 38 4.93 18.22 -0.44
N ALA A 39 4.22 17.62 -1.41
CA ALA A 39 4.84 16.92 -2.53
C ALA A 39 5.73 17.84 -3.38
N ALA A 40 5.30 19.08 -3.62
CA ALA A 40 6.10 20.09 -4.29
C ALA A 40 7.38 20.41 -3.49
N SER A 41 7.26 20.57 -2.16
CA SER A 41 8.43 20.80 -1.29
C SER A 41 9.44 19.64 -1.28
N ALA A 42 8.98 18.42 -1.56
CA ALA A 42 9.82 17.23 -1.69
C ALA A 42 10.48 17.09 -3.08
N GLY A 43 10.24 18.02 -4.00
CA GLY A 43 10.78 18.04 -5.35
C GLY A 43 10.09 17.07 -6.31
N MET A 44 8.84 16.70 -6.04
CA MET A 44 8.11 15.76 -6.89
C MET A 44 7.69 16.43 -8.21
N PRO A 45 7.97 15.82 -9.37
CA PRO A 45 7.51 16.35 -10.65
C PRO A 45 5.98 16.26 -10.75
N LEU A 46 5.34 17.30 -11.28
CA LEU A 46 3.88 17.38 -11.47
C LEU A 46 3.10 17.01 -10.19
N PRO A 47 3.31 17.74 -9.07
CA PRO A 47 2.85 17.33 -7.74
C PRO A 47 1.33 17.14 -7.64
N GLN A 48 0.54 17.90 -8.40
CA GLN A 48 -0.91 17.73 -8.48
C GLN A 48 -1.29 16.35 -9.03
N ILE A 49 -0.69 15.94 -10.15
CA ILE A 49 -0.96 14.65 -10.80
C ILE A 49 -0.46 13.52 -9.92
N ALA A 50 0.75 13.66 -9.38
CA ALA A 50 1.33 12.68 -8.48
C ALA A 50 0.48 12.41 -7.24
N VAL A 51 -0.04 13.47 -6.59
CA VAL A 51 -0.90 13.35 -5.41
C VAL A 51 -2.27 12.77 -5.79
N ALA A 52 -2.83 13.11 -6.96
CA ALA A 52 -4.05 12.48 -7.46
C ALA A 52 -3.86 10.97 -7.67
N ILE A 53 -2.75 10.55 -8.29
CA ILE A 53 -2.41 9.12 -8.44
C ILE A 53 -2.24 8.46 -7.07
N ALA A 54 -1.49 9.08 -6.16
CA ALA A 54 -1.27 8.56 -4.81
C ALA A 54 -2.59 8.35 -4.07
N LEU A 55 -3.50 9.33 -4.10
CA LEU A 55 -4.84 9.24 -3.54
C LEU A 55 -5.60 8.03 -4.10
N LEU A 56 -5.64 7.88 -5.42
CA LEU A 56 -6.36 6.77 -6.05
C LEU A 56 -5.75 5.42 -5.65
N VAL A 57 -4.44 5.30 -5.70
CA VAL A 57 -3.72 4.06 -5.38
C VAL A 57 -3.89 3.67 -3.91
N GLU A 58 -3.69 4.60 -2.98
CA GLU A 58 -3.78 4.32 -1.56
C GLU A 58 -5.22 4.02 -1.13
N LEU A 59 -6.18 4.83 -1.56
CA LEU A 59 -7.57 4.67 -1.14
C LEU A 59 -8.20 3.43 -1.78
N PHE A 60 -8.19 3.34 -3.10
CA PHE A 60 -8.84 2.22 -3.80
C PHE A 60 -8.01 0.94 -3.72
N GLY A 61 -6.68 1.03 -3.79
CA GLY A 61 -5.80 -0.13 -3.57
C GLY A 61 -5.91 -0.66 -2.14
N GLY A 62 -5.95 0.23 -1.13
CA GLY A 62 -6.15 -0.15 0.26
C GLY A 62 -7.48 -0.83 0.51
N LEU A 63 -8.58 -0.30 -0.05
CA LEU A 63 -9.90 -0.92 0.02
C LEU A 63 -9.95 -2.28 -0.72
N ALA A 64 -9.35 -2.36 -1.91
CA ALA A 64 -9.26 -3.60 -2.68
C ALA A 64 -8.49 -4.68 -1.90
N LEU A 65 -7.36 -4.32 -1.26
CA LEU A 65 -6.61 -5.21 -0.39
C LEU A 65 -7.44 -5.67 0.81
N LEU A 66 -8.09 -4.74 1.52
CA LEU A 66 -8.90 -5.03 2.71
C LEU A 66 -10.04 -6.01 2.40
N LEU A 67 -10.79 -5.75 1.33
CA LEU A 67 -11.90 -6.60 0.90
C LEU A 67 -11.40 -7.91 0.24
N GLY A 68 -10.12 -7.95 -0.15
CA GLY A 68 -9.53 -9.08 -0.86
C GLY A 68 -10.12 -9.21 -2.26
N TRP A 69 -10.18 -8.10 -2.98
CA TRP A 69 -10.66 -7.99 -4.35
C TRP A 69 -9.49 -7.61 -5.27
N GLN A 70 -9.24 -8.42 -6.30
CA GLN A 70 -8.05 -8.29 -7.16
C GLN A 70 -6.74 -8.19 -6.34
N THR A 71 -6.67 -8.97 -5.26
CA THR A 71 -5.67 -8.81 -4.19
C THR A 71 -4.25 -8.82 -4.72
N ARG A 72 -3.96 -9.70 -5.67
CA ARG A 72 -2.60 -9.83 -6.22
C ARG A 72 -2.13 -8.54 -6.88
N TRP A 73 -3.00 -7.95 -7.69
CA TRP A 73 -2.72 -6.71 -8.43
C TRP A 73 -2.74 -5.49 -7.51
N ALA A 74 -3.71 -5.41 -6.60
CA ALA A 74 -3.79 -4.34 -5.61
C ALA A 74 -2.53 -4.32 -4.73
N ALA A 75 -2.12 -5.48 -4.21
CA ALA A 75 -0.93 -5.59 -3.36
C ALA A 75 0.36 -5.25 -4.13
N PHE A 76 0.51 -5.70 -5.37
CA PHE A 76 1.65 -5.35 -6.21
C PHE A 76 1.73 -3.84 -6.48
N ALA A 77 0.60 -3.22 -6.86
CA ALA A 77 0.52 -1.78 -7.11
C ALA A 77 0.85 -0.97 -5.85
N LEU A 78 0.29 -1.35 -4.70
CA LEU A 78 0.60 -0.72 -3.41
C LEU A 78 2.06 -0.90 -3.01
N ALA A 79 2.67 -2.06 -3.27
CA ALA A 79 4.08 -2.31 -2.97
C ALA A 79 4.98 -1.38 -3.79
N LEU A 80 4.75 -1.32 -5.12
CA LEU A 80 5.51 -0.44 -6.01
C LEU A 80 5.34 1.04 -5.62
N PHE A 81 4.10 1.46 -5.39
CA PHE A 81 3.79 2.81 -4.91
C PHE A 81 4.53 3.14 -3.61
N THR A 82 4.49 2.23 -2.63
CA THR A 82 5.13 2.42 -1.32
C THR A 82 6.64 2.58 -1.46
N LEU A 83 7.27 1.77 -2.31
CA LEU A 83 8.70 1.89 -2.59
C LEU A 83 9.02 3.25 -3.23
N VAL A 84 8.32 3.62 -4.30
CA VAL A 84 8.52 4.92 -4.98
C VAL A 84 8.34 6.08 -4.00
N ALA A 85 7.24 6.11 -3.24
CA ALA A 85 6.98 7.15 -2.25
C ALA A 85 8.11 7.26 -1.20
N SER A 86 8.66 6.13 -0.76
CA SER A 86 9.76 6.11 0.22
C SER A 86 11.02 6.80 -0.30
N PHE A 87 11.35 6.62 -1.58
CA PHE A 87 12.49 7.30 -2.21
C PHE A 87 12.26 8.80 -2.45
N PHE A 88 11.03 9.30 -2.39
CA PHE A 88 10.76 10.74 -2.44
C PHE A 88 10.72 11.36 -1.04
N PHE A 89 10.03 10.74 -0.09
CA PHE A 89 9.68 11.36 1.18
C PHE A 89 10.57 10.94 2.36
N HIS A 90 11.34 9.86 2.25
CA HIS A 90 12.14 9.30 3.34
C HIS A 90 13.62 9.12 2.95
N LYS A 91 14.19 10.07 2.20
CA LYS A 91 15.61 10.11 1.77
C LYS A 91 16.56 10.44 2.92
N PHE A 92 16.60 9.59 3.94
CA PHE A 92 17.36 9.82 5.18
C PHE A 92 18.86 10.01 4.96
N TRP A 93 19.42 9.42 3.90
CA TRP A 93 20.84 9.51 3.54
C TRP A 93 21.27 10.92 3.08
N GLY A 94 20.33 11.82 2.80
CA GLY A 94 20.61 13.21 2.43
C GLY A 94 20.38 14.21 3.57
N LEU A 95 20.14 13.74 4.80
CA LEU A 95 19.75 14.60 5.93
C LEU A 95 20.84 14.66 7.03
N PRO A 96 20.88 15.77 7.80
CA PRO A 96 21.61 15.84 9.05
C PRO A 96 21.24 14.71 10.03
N ALA A 97 22.17 14.30 10.89
CA ALA A 97 22.02 13.12 11.74
C ALA A 97 20.80 13.17 12.70
N ASP A 98 20.48 14.36 13.22
CA ASP A 98 19.32 14.63 14.06
C ASP A 98 17.99 14.42 13.34
N GLN A 99 17.96 14.60 12.01
CA GLN A 99 16.77 14.44 11.19
C GLN A 99 16.72 13.08 10.47
N ALA A 100 17.88 12.45 10.24
CA ALA A 100 18.00 11.21 9.49
C ALA A 100 17.35 10.02 10.20
N THR A 101 17.45 9.94 11.54
CA THR A 101 16.98 8.78 12.32
C THR A 101 15.48 8.51 12.12
N MET A 102 14.64 9.53 12.18
CA MET A 102 13.19 9.38 11.98
C MET A 102 12.87 8.98 10.54
N GLN A 103 13.50 9.62 9.55
CA GLN A 103 13.25 9.30 8.14
C GLN A 103 13.73 7.89 7.78
N GLN A 104 14.82 7.42 8.39
CA GLN A 104 15.30 6.06 8.23
C GLN A 104 14.29 5.04 8.78
N MET A 105 13.72 5.28 9.96
CA MET A 105 12.66 4.44 10.52
C MET A 105 11.44 4.38 9.59
N LEU A 106 10.99 5.52 9.07
CA LEU A 106 9.85 5.59 8.15
C LEU A 106 10.13 4.85 6.83
N PHE A 107 11.36 4.98 6.30
CA PHE A 107 11.80 4.25 5.11
C PHE A 107 11.74 2.73 5.32
N TYR A 108 12.32 2.21 6.40
CA TYR A 108 12.32 0.78 6.68
C TYR A 108 10.92 0.23 7.02
N LYS A 109 10.07 1.01 7.70
CA LYS A 109 8.66 0.66 7.91
C LYS A 109 7.95 0.45 6.57
N ASN A 110 8.16 1.34 5.60
CA ASN A 110 7.58 1.20 4.26
C ASN A 110 8.18 0.00 3.49
N LEU A 111 9.48 -0.27 3.64
CA LEU A 111 10.12 -1.44 3.02
C LEU A 111 9.55 -2.75 3.57
N ALA A 112 9.35 -2.83 4.88
CA ALA A 112 8.69 -3.97 5.53
C ALA A 112 7.24 -4.14 5.06
N ALA A 113 6.48 -3.05 4.96
CA ALA A 113 5.12 -3.07 4.43
C ALA A 113 5.08 -3.56 2.96
N ALA A 114 6.01 -3.09 2.12
CA ALA A 114 6.15 -3.56 0.75
C ALA A 114 6.45 -5.07 0.69
N GLY A 115 7.30 -5.59 1.58
CA GLY A 115 7.54 -7.03 1.70
C GLY A 115 6.26 -7.84 2.02
N GLY A 116 5.46 -7.37 2.97
CA GLY A 116 4.17 -7.98 3.30
C GLY A 116 3.17 -7.94 2.12
N LEU A 117 3.12 -6.81 1.40
CA LEU A 117 2.30 -6.67 0.19
C LEU A 117 2.76 -7.61 -0.93
N LEU A 118 4.06 -7.74 -1.16
CA LEU A 118 4.60 -8.70 -2.14
C LEU A 118 4.26 -10.15 -1.77
N ALA A 119 4.22 -10.50 -0.49
CA ALA A 119 3.73 -11.80 -0.06
C ALA A 119 2.25 -12.01 -0.44
N PHE A 120 1.38 -11.02 -0.25
CA PHE A 120 -0.02 -11.09 -0.73
C PHE A 120 -0.13 -11.10 -2.26
N ALA A 121 0.79 -10.41 -2.97
CA ALA A 121 0.88 -10.48 -4.42
C ALA A 121 1.23 -11.89 -4.91
N ALA A 122 2.15 -12.57 -4.20
CA ALA A 122 2.63 -13.91 -4.55
C ALA A 122 1.64 -15.01 -4.18
N PHE A 123 1.06 -14.96 -2.97
CA PHE A 123 0.29 -16.06 -2.38
C PHE A 123 -1.23 -15.84 -2.37
N GLY A 124 -1.68 -14.61 -2.64
CA GLY A 124 -3.10 -14.27 -2.71
C GLY A 124 -3.76 -14.00 -1.33
N PRO A 125 -5.09 -13.76 -1.31
CA PRO A 125 -5.77 -13.15 -0.17
C PRO A 125 -6.17 -14.09 0.98
N GLY A 126 -6.09 -15.40 0.78
CA GLY A 126 -6.78 -16.38 1.63
C GLY A 126 -8.30 -16.42 1.41
N GLY A 127 -8.96 -17.36 2.09
CA GLY A 127 -10.37 -17.71 1.87
C GLY A 127 -11.41 -16.68 2.35
N TYR A 128 -11.05 -15.78 3.27
CA TYR A 128 -11.95 -14.71 3.72
C TYR A 128 -11.83 -13.45 2.84
N SER A 129 -12.09 -13.61 1.54
CA SER A 129 -11.91 -12.57 0.53
C SER A 129 -12.99 -12.60 -0.55
N LEU A 130 -13.17 -11.49 -1.25
CA LEU A 130 -14.07 -11.45 -2.41
C LEU A 130 -13.52 -12.28 -3.59
N ASP A 131 -12.20 -12.36 -3.75
CA ASP A 131 -11.55 -13.20 -4.76
C ASP A 131 -11.87 -14.69 -4.55
N ALA A 132 -11.93 -15.16 -3.30
CA ALA A 132 -12.29 -16.55 -2.98
C ALA A 132 -13.75 -16.90 -3.32
N ARG A 133 -14.62 -15.90 -3.53
CA ARG A 133 -16.03 -16.09 -3.91
C ARG A 133 -16.25 -16.10 -5.42
N ARG A 134 -15.22 -15.81 -6.23
CA ARG A 134 -15.35 -15.84 -7.68
C ARG A 134 -15.49 -17.29 -8.15
N PRO A 135 -16.51 -17.62 -8.98
CA PRO A 135 -16.61 -18.92 -9.60
C PRO A 135 -15.32 -19.20 -10.38
N LEU A 136 -14.76 -20.41 -10.23
CA LEU A 136 -13.76 -20.89 -11.17
C LEU A 136 -14.44 -20.89 -12.55
N VAL A 137 -13.99 -20.03 -13.47
CA VAL A 137 -14.35 -20.22 -14.88
C VAL A 137 -13.79 -21.60 -15.24
N PRO A 138 -14.63 -22.57 -15.66
CA PRO A 138 -14.13 -23.88 -16.05
C PRO A 138 -13.08 -23.65 -17.13
N ALA A 139 -11.86 -24.15 -16.91
CA ALA A 139 -10.87 -24.15 -17.97
C ALA A 139 -11.48 -24.91 -19.15
N VAL A 140 -11.68 -24.20 -20.27
CA VAL A 140 -12.01 -24.83 -21.55
C VAL A 140 -10.82 -25.75 -21.84
N ARG A 141 -11.04 -27.06 -21.67
CA ARG A 141 -10.05 -28.10 -22.00
C ARG A 141 -9.96 -28.26 -23.51
#